data_AF-A0A8T4E8D2-F1
#
_entry.id   AF-A0A8T4E8D2-F1
#
_cell.length_a   1.000
_cell.length_b   1.000
_cell.length_c   1.000
_cell.angle_alpha   90.00
_cell.angle_beta   90.00
_cell.angle_gamma   90.00
#
_symmetry.space_group_name_H-M   'P 1'
#
loop_
_entity.id
_entity.type
_entity.pdbx_description
1 polymer ?
#
loop_
_entity_poly.entity_id
_entity_poly.type
_entity_poly.pdbx_seq_one_letter_code
_entity_poly.pdbx_strand_id
1 'polypeptide(L)' 'MEEVEIVGLITKKNEMFALTTDDGKTYYLSAILPWEAVSADFNSGKFIPFLGKRVRARGLCNGSTIYKAALEE' A
#
# COMPACT_ATOMS: atom_id res chain seq x y z
N MET A 1 -6.62 -6.70 -12.33
CA MET A 1 -5.87 -5.66 -11.59
C MET A 1 -5.90 -4.42 -12.42
N GLU A 2 -6.08 -3.28 -11.80
CA GLU A 2 -6.13 -1.98 -12.47
C GLU A 2 -5.11 -1.04 -11.84
N GLU A 3 -4.54 -0.16 -12.65
CA GLU A 3 -3.68 0.89 -12.12
C GLU A 3 -4.54 1.90 -11.37
N VAL A 4 -4.15 2.17 -10.12
CA VAL A 4 -4.85 3.12 -9.26
C VAL A 4 -3.89 4.15 -8.69
N GLU A 5 -4.43 5.32 -8.43
CA GLU A 5 -3.81 6.38 -7.65
C GLU A 5 -4.79 6.75 -6.53
N ILE A 6 -4.41 6.49 -5.28
CA ILE A 6 -5.29 6.64 -4.11
C ILE A 6 -4.57 7.49 -3.07
N VAL A 7 -5.24 8.49 -2.52
CA VAL A 7 -4.73 9.30 -1.42
C VAL A 7 -5.30 8.78 -0.10
N GLY A 8 -4.46 8.62 0.90
CA GLY A 8 -4.90 8.17 2.22
C GLY A 8 -3.82 8.24 3.28
N LEU A 9 -4.20 7.87 4.49
CA LEU A 9 -3.32 7.76 5.64
C LEU A 9 -2.63 6.40 5.65
N ILE A 10 -1.29 6.39 5.76
CA ILE A 10 -0.55 5.14 5.97
C ILE A 10 -0.67 4.72 7.42
N THR A 11 -1.15 3.49 7.60
CA THR A 11 -1.33 2.82 8.88
C THR A 11 -0.63 1.47 8.85
N LYS A 12 -0.37 0.89 10.02
CA LYS A 12 0.16 -0.48 10.14
C LYS A 12 -0.88 -1.33 10.87
N LYS A 13 -1.33 -2.42 10.26
CA LYS A 13 -2.32 -3.37 10.79
C LYS A 13 -1.77 -4.78 10.67
N ASN A 14 -1.72 -5.55 11.77
CA ASN A 14 -1.22 -6.94 11.79
C ASN A 14 0.13 -7.08 11.07
N GLU A 15 1.07 -6.20 11.39
CA GLU A 15 2.41 -6.11 10.78
C GLU A 15 2.47 -5.72 9.30
N MET A 16 1.33 -5.50 8.64
CA MET A 16 1.25 -5.07 7.24
C MET A 16 0.99 -3.56 7.14
N PHE A 17 1.58 -2.92 6.13
CA PHE A 17 1.24 -1.54 5.79
C PHE A 17 -0.11 -1.48 5.05
N ALA A 18 -0.93 -0.50 5.42
CA ALA A 18 -2.24 -0.28 4.83
C ALA A 18 -2.52 1.21 4.65
N LEU A 19 -3.08 1.58 3.50
CA LEU A 19 -3.57 2.91 3.19
C LEU A 19 -5.06 3.00 3.55
N THR A 20 -5.42 3.92 4.43
CA THR A 20 -6.82 4.20 4.78
C THR A 20 -7.25 5.51 4.15
N THR A 21 -8.26 5.45 3.29
CA THR A 21 -8.88 6.61 2.61
C THR A 21 -9.84 7.35 3.54
N ASP A 22 -10.23 8.58 3.17
CA ASP A 22 -11.17 9.40 3.96
C ASP A 22 -12.57 8.79 4.02
N ASP A 23 -12.95 8.09 2.96
CA ASP A 23 -14.18 7.30 2.85
C ASP A 23 -14.12 5.98 3.66
N GLY A 24 -13.06 5.78 4.44
CA GLY A 24 -12.91 4.66 5.38
C GLY A 24 -12.47 3.35 4.74
N LYS A 25 -12.26 3.31 3.41
CA LYS A 25 -11.73 2.12 2.73
C LYS A 25 -10.26 1.93 3.08
N THR A 26 -9.90 0.69 3.41
CA THR A 26 -8.52 0.29 3.69
C THR A 26 -7.98 -0.56 2.53
N TYR A 27 -6.78 -0.24 2.07
CA TYR A 27 -6.06 -1.02 1.07
C TYR A 27 -4.73 -1.49 1.65
N TYR A 28 -4.39 -2.77 1.51
CA TYR A 28 -3.06 -3.27 1.89
C TYR A 28 -2.01 -2.85 0.86
N LEU A 29 -0.77 -2.64 1.30
CA LEU A 29 0.32 -2.20 0.44
C LEU A 29 1.38 -3.29 0.29
N SER A 30 1.67 -3.67 -0.95
CA SER A 30 2.76 -4.59 -1.27
C SER A 30 3.75 -3.94 -2.22
N ALA A 31 5.05 -4.06 -1.91
CA ALA A 31 6.10 -3.51 -2.77
C ALA A 31 6.32 -4.31 -4.06
N ILE A 32 5.78 -5.53 -4.14
CA ILE A 32 5.96 -6.47 -5.26
C ILE A 32 4.60 -7.00 -5.74
N LEU A 33 4.60 -7.78 -6.82
CA LEU A 33 3.42 -8.46 -7.36
C LEU A 33 3.13 -9.77 -6.60
N PRO A 34 1.86 -10.23 -6.60
CA PRO A 34 1.49 -11.44 -5.85
C PRO A 34 2.10 -12.73 -6.40
N TRP A 35 2.59 -12.72 -7.65
CA TRP A 35 3.22 -13.87 -8.32
C TRP A 35 4.75 -13.76 -8.41
N GLU A 36 5.37 -12.74 -7.81
CA GLU A 36 6.82 -12.74 -7.67
C GLU A 36 7.21 -13.87 -6.70
N ALA A 37 8.23 -14.67 -7.04
CA ALA A 37 8.66 -15.85 -6.25
C ALA A 37 9.34 -15.48 -4.91
N VAL A 38 9.17 -14.24 -4.48
CA VAL A 38 9.61 -13.66 -3.22
C VAL A 38 8.39 -13.31 -2.40
N SER A 39 8.44 -13.54 -1.09
CA SER A 39 7.32 -13.21 -0.21
C SER A 39 6.93 -11.74 -0.38
N ALA A 40 5.65 -11.49 -0.65
CA ALA A 40 5.08 -10.15 -0.77
C ALA A 40 5.63 -9.27 0.36
N ASP A 41 6.46 -8.30 0.01
CA ASP A 41 7.19 -7.47 0.97
C ASP A 41 6.23 -6.42 1.56
N PHE A 42 5.27 -6.92 2.34
CA PHE A 42 4.29 -6.16 3.11
C PHE A 42 4.91 -5.44 4.30
N ASN A 43 6.19 -5.73 4.60
CA ASN A 43 7.00 -5.10 5.63
C ASN A 43 8.15 -4.30 5.00
N SER A 44 8.00 -3.90 3.74
CA SER A 44 9.08 -3.21 3.03
C SER A 44 9.43 -1.96 3.82
N GLY A 45 10.69 -1.83 4.22
CA GLY A 45 11.20 -0.63 4.88
C GLY A 45 10.93 0.65 4.08
N LYS A 46 10.56 0.51 2.80
CA LYS A 46 10.05 1.57 1.91
C LYS A 46 8.82 2.31 2.44
N PHE A 47 7.95 1.66 3.21
CA PHE A 47 6.72 2.29 3.70
C PHE A 47 6.86 2.87 5.12
N ILE A 48 7.90 2.46 5.87
CA ILE A 48 8.17 2.94 7.24
C ILE A 48 8.24 4.47 7.32
N PRO A 49 8.94 5.19 6.42
CA PRO A 49 9.07 6.66 6.49
C PRO A 49 7.74 7.40 6.34
N PHE A 50 6.74 6.74 5.75
CA PHE A 50 5.43 7.31 5.48
C PHE A 50 4.39 6.94 6.55
N LEU A 51 4.75 6.12 7.54
CA LEU A 51 3.82 5.69 8.58
C LEU A 51 3.24 6.89 9.35
N GLY A 52 1.91 6.95 9.45
CA GLY A 52 1.19 8.06 10.07
C GLY A 52 1.11 9.32 9.20
N LYS A 53 1.69 9.30 7.99
CA LYS A 53 1.56 10.38 7.02
C LYS A 53 0.42 10.12 6.05
N ARG A 54 -0.15 11.22 5.58
CA ARG A 54 -1.07 11.22 4.44
C ARG A 54 -0.25 11.29 3.18
N VAL A 55 -0.43 10.32 2.28
CA VAL A 55 0.36 10.18 1.06
C VAL A 55 -0.52 9.78 -0.10
N ARG A 56 -0.01 9.96 -1.30
CA ARG A 56 -0.54 9.41 -2.54
C ARG A 56 0.13 8.06 -2.82
N ALA A 57 -0.66 6.99 -2.85
CA ALA A 57 -0.21 5.67 -3.23
C ALA A 57 -0.56 5.38 -4.70
N ARG A 58 0.41 4.87 -5.46
CA ARG A 58 0.25 4.45 -6.85
C ARG A 58 0.62 2.98 -7.00
N GLY A 59 -0.10 2.23 -7.82
CA GLY A 59 0.24 0.84 -8.12
C GLY A 59 -0.89 0.06 -8.75
N LEU A 60 -0.75 -1.27 -8.78
CA LEU A 60 -1.76 -2.18 -9.33
C LEU A 60 -2.68 -2.67 -8.21
N CYS A 61 -3.96 -2.35 -8.28
CA CYS A 61 -4.93 -2.76 -7.28
C CYS A 61 -5.77 -3.96 -7.76
N ASN A 62 -6.07 -4.88 -6.85
CA ASN A 62 -7.02 -5.97 -7.05
C ASN A 62 -8.34 -5.78 -6.27
N GLY A 63 -8.60 -4.57 -5.76
CA GLY A 63 -9.77 -4.22 -4.95
C GLY A 63 -9.50 -4.20 -3.44
N SER A 64 -8.49 -4.91 -2.95
CA SER A 64 -8.11 -4.93 -1.52
C SER A 64 -6.66 -4.57 -1.26
N THR A 65 -5.78 -4.78 -2.25
CA THR A 65 -4.33 -4.65 -2.11
C THR A 65 -3.76 -3.90 -3.30
N ILE A 66 -2.92 -2.90 -3.03
CA ILE A 66 -2.12 -2.17 -4.02
C ILE A 66 -0.74 -2.83 -4.07
N TYR A 67 -0.43 -3.43 -5.20
CA TYR A 67 0.85 -4.07 -5.49
C TYR A 67 1.76 -3.14 -6.27
N LYS A 68 3.08 -3.37 -6.18
CA LYS A 68 4.10 -2.42 -6.65
C LYS A 68 3.82 -1.00 -6.15
N ALA A 69 3.37 -0.90 -4.89
CA ALA A 69 2.95 0.35 -4.31
C ALA A 69 4.14 1.33 -4.23
N ALA A 70 3.98 2.50 -4.83
CA ALA A 70 4.86 3.65 -4.68
C ALA A 70 4.12 4.73 -3.88
N LEU A 71 4.79 5.32 -2.90
CA LEU A 71 4.24 6.37 -2.05
C LEU A 71 4.93 7.71 -2.34
N GLU A 72 4.13 8.77 -2.40
CA GLU A 72 4.56 10.16 -2.60
C GLU A 72 3.84 11.04 -1.56
N GLU A 73 4.57 11.95 -0.90
CA GLU A 73 4.00 12.92 0.06
C GLU A 73 3.17 14.00 -0.63
#